data_AF-A0A1I4CJS1-F1
#
_entry.id   AF-A0A1I4CJS1-F1
#
_cell.length_a   1.000
_cell.length_b   1.000
_cell.length_c   1.000
_cell.angle_alpha   90.00
_cell.angle_beta   90.00
_cell.angle_gamma   90.00
#
_symmetry.space_group_name_H-M   'P 1'
#
loop_
_entity.id
_entity.type
_entity.pdbx_description
1 polymer ?
#
loop_
_entity_poly.entity_id
_entity_poly.type
_entity_poly.pdbx_seq_one_letter_code
_entity_poly.pdbx_strand_id
1 'polypeptide(L)'
;MFDRSEIMKAAWALWSAHYDAHPNLAREFEIEEFGFYLSVAWRNARDAAMTGTAKRRASISREIDQRVDIERRRRELDAELASIAG
;
A
#
# COMPACT_ATOMS: atom_id res chain seq x y z
N MET A 1 19.09 0.97 -10.49
CA MET A 1 17.87 1.00 -11.34
C MET A 1 17.11 -0.27 -11.03
N PHE A 2 15.80 -0.20 -10.78
CA PHE A 2 15.01 -1.39 -10.49
C PHE A 2 14.83 -2.21 -11.77
N ASP A 3 15.21 -3.48 -11.75
CA ASP A 3 14.98 -4.39 -12.86
C ASP A 3 13.50 -4.73 -12.95
N ARG A 4 12.86 -4.29 -14.05
CA ARG A 4 11.44 -4.54 -14.30
C ARG A 4 11.12 -6.03 -14.36
N SER A 5 12.06 -6.85 -14.86
CA SER A 5 11.88 -8.30 -14.96
C SER A 5 11.86 -8.95 -13.58
N GLU A 6 12.72 -8.51 -12.66
CA GLU A 6 12.74 -9.00 -11.27
C GLU A 6 11.50 -8.59 -10.50
N ILE A 7 10.99 -7.37 -10.72
CA ILE A 7 9.72 -6.93 -10.13
C ILE A 7 8.55 -7.79 -10.65
N MET A 8 8.52 -8.09 -11.94
CA MET A 8 7.48 -8.96 -12.51
C MET A 8 7.55 -10.39 -11.97
N LYS A 9 8.75 -10.95 -11.82
CA LYS A 9 8.94 -12.27 -11.19
C LYS A 9 8.46 -12.27 -9.74
N ALA A 10 8.77 -11.24 -8.97
CA ALA A 10 8.33 -11.11 -7.59
C ALA A 10 6.79 -10.97 -7.49
N ALA A 11 6.17 -10.18 -8.38
CA ALA A 11 4.72 -10.05 -8.46
C ALA A 11 4.05 -11.40 -8.80
N TRP A 12 4.61 -12.14 -9.76
CA TRP A 12 4.13 -13.46 -10.14
C TRP A 12 4.24 -14.48 -8.99
N ALA A 13 5.33 -14.43 -8.23
CA ALA A 13 5.51 -15.28 -7.05
C ALA A 13 4.48 -14.96 -5.97
N LEU A 14 4.18 -13.68 -5.70
CA LEU A 14 3.16 -13.28 -4.74
C LEU A 14 1.76 -13.73 -5.15
N TRP A 15 1.40 -13.52 -6.41
CA TRP A 15 0.12 -13.97 -6.96
C TRP A 15 0.00 -15.50 -6.88
N SER A 16 1.03 -16.24 -7.30
CA SER A 16 1.03 -17.71 -7.24
C SER A 16 0.87 -18.21 -5.81
N ALA A 17 1.65 -17.68 -4.87
CA ALA A 17 1.58 -18.07 -3.46
C ALA A 17 0.21 -17.78 -2.83
N HIS A 18 -0.48 -16.71 -3.24
CA HIS A 18 -1.83 -16.42 -2.78
C HIS A 18 -2.80 -17.54 -3.16
N TYR A 19 -2.81 -17.95 -4.42
CA TYR A 19 -3.71 -19.01 -4.90
C TYR A 19 -3.29 -20.40 -4.40
N ASP A 20 -1.99 -20.68 -4.28
CA ASP A 20 -1.50 -21.94 -3.70
C ASP A 20 -1.92 -22.08 -2.23
N ALA A 21 -2.04 -20.97 -1.48
CA ALA A 21 -2.54 -20.95 -0.11
C ALA A 21 -4.08 -21.05 0.00
N HIS A 22 -4.81 -20.80 -1.09
CA HIS A 22 -6.27 -20.80 -1.13
C HIS A 22 -6.77 -21.71 -2.27
N PRO A 23 -6.66 -23.04 -2.14
CA PRO A 23 -6.99 -23.99 -3.21
C PRO A 23 -8.47 -23.97 -3.64
N ASN A 24 -9.34 -23.35 -2.83
CA ASN A 24 -10.76 -23.16 -3.13
C ASN A 24 -11.04 -21.93 -4.01
N LEU A 25 -10.06 -21.06 -4.25
CA LEU A 25 -10.17 -19.94 -5.17
C LEU A 25 -9.82 -20.40 -6.58
N ALA A 26 -10.68 -20.06 -7.55
CA ALA A 26 -10.39 -20.30 -8.96
C ALA A 26 -9.21 -19.42 -9.38
N ARG A 27 -8.14 -20.05 -9.88
CA ARG A 27 -6.95 -19.34 -10.34
C ARG A 27 -7.17 -18.80 -11.74
N GLU A 28 -7.87 -17.67 -11.81
CA GLU A 28 -8.10 -16.94 -13.05
C GLU A 28 -7.19 -15.72 -13.09
N PHE A 29 -6.60 -15.45 -14.26
CA PHE A 29 -5.70 -14.31 -14.40
C PHE A 29 -6.52 -13.05 -14.74
N GLU A 30 -6.63 -12.14 -13.78
CA GLU A 30 -7.19 -10.81 -13.99
C GLU A 30 -6.11 -9.73 -13.85
N ILE A 31 -6.04 -8.82 -14.82
CA ILE A 31 -4.98 -7.80 -14.86
C ILE A 31 -5.09 -6.78 -13.72
N GLU A 32 -6.31 -6.47 -13.27
CA GLU A 32 -6.55 -5.56 -12.15
C GLU A 32 -6.05 -6.17 -10.83
N GLU A 33 -6.39 -7.43 -10.59
CA GLU A 33 -5.90 -8.20 -9.44
C GLU A 33 -4.38 -8.34 -9.50
N PHE A 34 -3.82 -8.69 -10.66
CA PHE A 34 -2.38 -8.78 -10.85
C PHE A 34 -1.68 -7.43 -10.60
N GLY A 35 -2.34 -6.32 -10.95
CA GLY A 35 -1.89 -4.96 -10.66
C GLY A 35 -1.67 -4.69 -9.17
N PHE A 36 -2.46 -5.30 -8.28
CA PHE A 36 -2.24 -5.24 -6.84
C PHE A 36 -0.90 -5.89 -6.46
N TYR A 37 -0.65 -7.12 -6.90
CA TYR A 37 0.61 -7.83 -6.60
C TYR A 37 1.83 -7.13 -7.20
N LEU A 38 1.68 -6.55 -8.41
CA LEU A 38 2.72 -5.74 -9.02
C LEU A 38 3.06 -4.51 -8.18
N SER A 39 2.04 -3.82 -7.65
CA SER A 39 2.22 -2.67 -6.77
C SER A 39 2.92 -3.04 -5.46
N VAL A 40 2.57 -4.20 -4.89
CA VAL A 40 3.23 -4.74 -3.69
C VAL A 40 4.69 -5.09 -3.97
N ALA A 41 4.98 -5.80 -5.06
CA ALA A 41 6.35 -6.15 -5.47
C ALA A 41 7.21 -4.90 -5.69
N TRP A 42 6.66 -3.87 -6.34
CA TRP A 42 7.36 -2.59 -6.52
C TRP A 42 7.66 -1.89 -5.19
N ARG A 43 6.69 -1.86 -4.26
CA ARG A 43 6.91 -1.30 -2.91
C ARG A 43 8.01 -2.06 -2.16
N ASN A 44 7.98 -3.39 -2.20
CA ASN A 44 8.98 -4.23 -1.55
C ASN A 44 10.38 -4.01 -2.13
N ALA A 45 10.50 -3.95 -3.47
CA ALA A 45 11.76 -3.65 -4.13
C ALA A 45 12.28 -2.26 -3.74
N ARG A 46 11.41 -1.24 -3.75
CA ARG A 46 11.75 0.11 -3.31
C ARG A 46 12.24 0.13 -1.88
N ASP A 47 11.55 -0.57 -0.98
CA ASP A 47 11.92 -0.63 0.44
C ASP A 47 13.25 -1.39 0.61
N ALA A 48 13.49 -2.48 -0.11
CA ALA A 48 14.77 -3.20 -0.08
C ALA A 48 15.95 -2.33 -0.55
N ALA A 49 15.74 -1.46 -1.53
CA ALA A 49 16.75 -0.54 -2.04
C ALA A 49 16.94 0.72 -1.17
N MET A 50 16.03 1.00 -0.22
CA MET A 50 16.18 2.13 0.69
C MET A 50 17.13 1.79 1.84
N THR A 51 18.09 2.69 2.11
CA THR A 51 18.92 2.64 3.32
C THR A 51 18.06 2.84 4.58
N GLY A 52 18.55 2.40 5.75
CA GLY A 52 17.81 2.51 7.01
C GLY A 52 17.29 3.92 7.31
N THR A 53 18.09 4.95 7.00
CA THR A 53 17.70 6.37 7.16
C THR A 53 16.58 6.77 6.20
N ALA A 54 16.61 6.30 4.95
CA ALA A 54 15.55 6.56 3.98
C ALA A 54 14.23 5.86 4.36
N LYS A 55 14.31 4.62 4.87
CA LYS A 55 13.15 3.92 5.44
C LYS A 55 12.53 4.68 6.60
N ARG A 56 13.35 5.16 7.54
CA ARG A 56 12.88 5.92 8.69
C ARG A 56 12.22 7.23 8.28
N ARG A 57 12.79 7.96 7.32
CA ARG A 57 12.18 9.18 6.77
C ARG A 57 10.83 8.90 6.10
N ALA A 58 10.74 7.86 5.27
CA ALA A 58 9.49 7.49 4.62
C ALA A 58 8.40 7.09 5.62
N SER A 59 8.77 6.37 6.70
CA SER A 59 7.86 6.04 7.79
C SER A 59 7.37 7.28 8.55
N ILE A 60 8.27 8.20 8.89
CA ILE A 60 7.91 9.45 9.58
C ILE A 60 6.99 10.31 8.72
N SER A 61 7.28 10.42 7.41
CA SER A 61 6.41 11.16 6.48
C SER A 61 4.99 10.59 6.46
N ARG A 62 4.87 9.26 6.35
CA ARG A 62 3.56 8.57 6.36
C ARG A 62 2.80 8.81 7.67
N GLU A 63 3.51 8.82 8.80
CA GLU A 63 2.91 9.08 10.11
C GLU A 63 2.42 10.54 10.24
N ILE A 64 3.18 11.51 9.71
CA ILE A 64 2.78 12.91 9.66
C ILE A 64 1.52 13.08 8.82
N ASP A 65 1.50 12.51 7.61
CA ASP A 65 0.36 12.62 6.70
C ASP A 65 -0.92 12.08 7.33
N GLN A 66 -0.83 10.91 8.00
CA GLN A 66 -1.96 10.33 8.73
C GLN A 66 -2.47 11.22 9.87
N ARG A 67 -1.58 11.87 10.62
CA ARG A 67 -1.98 12.79 11.70
C ARG A 67 -2.68 14.02 11.14
N VAL A 68 -2.19 14.58 10.03
CA VAL A 68 -2.81 15.73 9.37
C VAL A 68 -4.23 15.39 8.89
N ASP A 69 -4.42 14.22 8.28
CA ASP A 69 -5.74 13.75 7.85
C ASP A 69 -6.72 13.59 9.01
N ILE A 70 -6.26 13.02 10.13
CA ILE A 70 -7.06 12.86 11.36
C ILE A 70 -7.46 14.23 11.93
N GLU A 71 -6.51 15.17 12.03
CA GLU A 71 -6.79 16.52 12.53
C GLU A 71 -7.78 17.26 11.63
N ARG A 72 -7.62 17.15 10.31
CA ARG A 72 -8.57 17.73 9.36
C ARG A 72 -9.96 17.15 9.57
N ARG A 73 -10.07 15.82 9.63
CA ARG A 73 -11.35 15.15 9.81
C ARG A 73 -12.01 15.51 11.14
N ARG A 74 -11.22 15.69 12.20
CA ARG A 74 -11.73 16.18 13.49
C ARG A 74 -12.36 17.56 13.36
N ARG A 75 -11.68 18.50 12.70
CA ARG A 75 -12.21 19.86 12.49
C ARG A 75 -13.50 19.86 11.66
N GLU A 76 -13.59 19.00 10.65
CA GLU A 76 -14.83 18.83 9.87
C GLU A 76 -15.98 18.37 10.77
N LEU A 77 -15.76 17.36 11.60
CA LEU A 77 -16.77 16.83 12.53
C LEU A 77 -17.13 17.84 13.63
N ASP A 78 -16.17 18.60 14.15
CA ASP A 78 -16.42 19.68 15.13
C ASP A 78 -17.30 20.77 14.49
N ALA A 79 -17.08 21.11 13.22
CA ALA A 79 -17.91 22.05 12.48
C ALA A 79 -19.32 21.50 12.21
N GLU A 80 -19.45 20.21 11.85
CA GLU A 80 -20.75 19.53 11.70
C GLU A 80 -21.52 19.56 13.02
N LEU A 81 -20.88 19.24 14.16
CA LEU A 81 -21.50 19.30 15.49
C LEU A 81 -21.96 20.71 15.86
N ALA A 82 -21.14 21.73 15.60
CA ALA A 82 -21.52 23.12 15.84
C ALA A 82 -22.72 23.55 14.98
N SER A 83 -22.84 23.02 13.76
CA SER A 83 -23.97 23.30 12.86
C SER A 83 -25.28 22.60 13.28
N ILE A 84 -25.20 21.50 14.02
CA ILE A 84 -26.36 20.77 14.54
C ILE A 84 -26.83 21.35 15.88
N ALA A 85 -25.91 21.92 16.66
CA ALA A 85 -26.18 22.49 17.97
C ALA A 85 -26.66 23.96 17.95
N GLY A 86 -26.63 24.62 16.79
CA GLY A 86 -27.15 25.97 16.55
C GLY A 86 -28.44 25.96 15.76
#